data_AF-A0A2Z4IDN4-F1
#
_entry.id   AF-A0A2Z4IDN4-F1
#
_cell.length_a   1.000
_cell.length_b   1.000
_cell.length_c   1.000
_cell.angle_alpha   90.00
_cell.angle_beta   90.00
_cell.angle_gamma   90.00
#
_symmetry.space_group_name_H-M   'P 1'
#
loop_
_entity.id
_entity.type
_entity.pdbx_description
1 polymer ?
#
loop_
_entity_poly.entity_id
_entity_poly.type
_entity_poly.pdbx_seq_one_letter_code
_entity_poly.pdbx_strand_id
1 'polypeptide(L)'
;MKDSYTIERECSNCGSKEQISVSRREAAFELVDINEVVGKNCKKCSATKFIIYYQTPDLDFELLKEWATNPELYLMGQDEELLLADEKYLDNILNILDNVALLDHKRNLLMDALCVIVYDNTIDDNKQKDENLKERVIKELNKRIYQLKQADDWIMDYIKEVVYPQLELKEK
;
A
#
# COMPACT_ATOMS: atom_id res chain seq x y z
N MET A 1 -7.19 -19.46 -4.85
CA MET A 1 -7.01 -18.03 -5.16
C MET A 1 -8.05 -17.64 -6.20
N LYS A 2 -8.49 -16.39 -6.21
CA LYS A 2 -9.42 -15.88 -7.22
C LYS A 2 -8.59 -15.47 -8.44
N ASP A 3 -8.92 -16.01 -9.62
CA ASP A 3 -8.10 -15.80 -10.83
C ASP A 3 -8.47 -14.52 -11.59
N SER A 4 -9.60 -13.90 -11.24
CA SER A 4 -10.11 -12.69 -11.89
C SER A 4 -10.70 -11.69 -10.89
N TYR A 5 -10.44 -10.42 -11.14
CA TYR A 5 -10.89 -9.26 -10.37
C TYR A 5 -11.73 -8.35 -11.27
N THR A 6 -12.51 -7.47 -10.67
CA THR A 6 -13.43 -6.59 -11.41
C THR A 6 -13.05 -5.13 -11.21
N ILE A 7 -13.06 -4.37 -12.30
CA ILE A 7 -13.15 -2.91 -12.28
C ILE A 7 -14.56 -2.55 -12.74
N GLU A 8 -15.29 -1.80 -11.93
CA GLU A 8 -16.65 -1.32 -12.25
C GLU A 8 -16.63 0.21 -12.33
N ARG A 9 -17.37 0.77 -13.28
CA ARG A 9 -17.72 2.19 -13.26
C ARG A 9 -19.23 2.38 -13.31
N GLU A 10 -19.71 3.35 -12.57
CA GLU A 10 -21.12 3.74 -12.51
C GLU A 10 -21.29 5.16 -13.04
N CYS A 11 -22.20 5.34 -14.01
CA CYS A 11 -22.48 6.66 -14.56
C CYS A 11 -23.19 7.55 -13.54
N SER A 12 -22.57 8.67 -13.15
CA SER A 12 -23.11 9.58 -12.13
C SER A 12 -24.41 10.26 -12.53
N ASN A 13 -24.80 10.22 -13.82
CA ASN A 13 -26.03 10.85 -14.32
C ASN A 13 -27.22 9.88 -14.37
N CYS A 14 -27.01 8.62 -14.76
CA CYS A 14 -28.12 7.68 -14.99
C CYS A 14 -28.01 6.34 -14.28
N GLY A 15 -26.95 6.13 -13.47
CA GLY A 15 -26.73 4.93 -12.68
C GLY A 15 -26.39 3.67 -13.49
N SER A 16 -26.17 3.77 -14.80
CA SER A 16 -25.77 2.62 -15.60
C SER A 16 -24.36 2.16 -15.18
N LYS A 17 -24.21 0.85 -14.94
CA LYS A 17 -22.93 0.23 -14.57
C LYS A 17 -22.29 -0.44 -15.78
N GLU A 18 -20.98 -0.34 -15.86
CA GLU A 18 -20.14 -1.08 -16.81
C GLU A 18 -18.99 -1.71 -16.03
N GLN A 19 -18.66 -2.96 -16.34
CA GLN A 19 -17.64 -3.69 -15.63
C GLN A 19 -16.73 -4.43 -16.61
N ILE A 20 -15.47 -4.58 -16.23
CA ILE A 20 -14.48 -5.39 -16.94
C ILE A 20 -13.83 -6.37 -15.96
N SER A 21 -13.44 -7.53 -16.47
CA SER A 21 -12.64 -8.48 -15.71
C SER A 21 -11.17 -8.27 -16.03
N VAL A 22 -10.35 -8.25 -14.99
CA VAL A 22 -8.90 -8.09 -15.06
C VAL A 22 -8.22 -9.21 -14.29
N SER A 23 -6.98 -9.50 -14.65
CA SER A 23 -6.14 -10.45 -13.91
C SER A 23 -5.81 -9.91 -12.52
N ARG A 24 -5.36 -10.80 -11.65
CA ARG A 24 -4.84 -10.46 -10.33
C ARG A 24 -3.75 -9.38 -10.39
N ARG A 25 -2.80 -9.53 -11.31
CA ARG A 25 -1.68 -8.61 -11.48
C ARG A 25 -2.14 -7.22 -11.94
N GLU A 26 -3.05 -7.18 -12.91
CA GLU A 26 -3.62 -5.92 -13.40
C GLU A 26 -4.42 -5.19 -12.32
N ALA A 27 -5.15 -5.92 -11.49
CA ALA A 27 -5.88 -5.34 -10.36
C ALA A 27 -4.96 -4.84 -9.23
N ALA A 28 -3.86 -5.57 -8.94
CA ALA A 28 -2.92 -5.17 -7.90
C ALA A 28 -2.20 -3.85 -8.21
N PHE A 29 -1.88 -3.63 -9.49
CA PHE A 29 -1.05 -2.51 -9.93
C PHE A 29 -1.79 -1.49 -10.80
N GLU A 30 -3.13 -1.52 -10.80
CA GLU A 30 -4.00 -0.60 -11.54
C GLU A 30 -3.62 -0.44 -13.04
N LEU A 31 -3.24 -1.53 -13.69
CA LEU A 31 -2.65 -1.49 -15.04
C LEU A 31 -3.67 -1.26 -16.17
N VAL A 32 -4.96 -1.15 -15.84
CA VAL A 32 -6.04 -1.07 -16.83
C VAL A 32 -6.95 0.11 -16.51
N ASP A 33 -6.99 1.09 -17.41
CA ASP A 33 -8.01 2.15 -17.39
C ASP A 33 -9.31 1.64 -18.02
N ILE A 34 -10.35 1.49 -17.19
CA ILE A 34 -11.68 1.08 -17.65
C ILE A 34 -12.23 2.01 -18.75
N ASN A 35 -11.89 3.30 -18.75
CA ASN A 35 -12.37 4.24 -19.77
C ASN A 35 -11.74 4.02 -21.14
N GLU A 36 -10.51 3.49 -21.20
CA GLU A 36 -9.88 3.10 -22.45
C GLU A 36 -10.51 1.82 -23.01
N VAL A 37 -10.91 0.89 -22.13
CA VAL A 37 -11.50 -0.39 -22.54
C VAL A 37 -12.96 -0.24 -23.00
N VAL A 38 -13.81 0.45 -22.22
CA VAL A 38 -15.25 0.55 -22.52
C VAL A 38 -15.68 1.87 -23.19
N GLY A 39 -14.74 2.80 -23.38
CA GLY A 39 -14.93 4.11 -24.00
C GLY A 39 -15.31 5.21 -23.00
N LYS A 40 -15.04 6.48 -23.31
CA LYS A 40 -15.15 7.61 -22.35
C LYS A 40 -16.59 8.08 -22.06
N ASN A 41 -17.59 7.59 -22.80
CA ASN A 41 -18.98 8.03 -22.69
C ASN A 41 -19.89 6.91 -22.21
N CYS A 42 -20.89 7.26 -21.41
CA CYS A 42 -21.91 6.34 -20.96
C CYS A 42 -22.73 5.86 -22.17
N LYS A 43 -22.82 4.54 -22.37
CA LYS A 43 -23.59 3.94 -23.48
C LYS A 43 -25.09 4.26 -23.45
N LYS A 44 -25.64 4.69 -22.30
CA LYS A 44 -27.07 4.98 -22.10
C LYS A 44 -27.43 6.46 -22.24
N CYS A 45 -26.61 7.36 -21.68
CA CYS A 45 -26.92 8.80 -21.65
C CYS A 45 -25.80 9.71 -22.19
N SER A 46 -24.73 9.12 -22.74
CA SER A 46 -23.55 9.80 -23.29
C SER A 46 -22.74 10.69 -22.33
N ALA A 47 -23.12 10.75 -21.05
CA ALA A 47 -22.37 11.47 -20.03
C ALA A 47 -20.95 10.89 -19.84
N THR A 48 -20.01 11.72 -19.38
CA THR A 48 -18.59 11.39 -19.22
C THR A 48 -18.15 11.28 -17.77
N LYS A 49 -19.05 11.54 -16.81
CA LYS A 49 -18.76 11.48 -15.38
C LYS A 49 -19.14 10.12 -14.80
N PHE A 50 -18.16 9.48 -14.16
CA PHE A 50 -18.30 8.16 -13.56
C PHE A 50 -17.72 8.14 -12.14
N ILE A 51 -18.24 7.24 -11.33
CA ILE A 51 -17.59 6.76 -10.10
C ILE A 51 -16.97 5.41 -10.45
N ILE A 52 -15.72 5.18 -10.08
CA ILE A 52 -14.99 3.94 -10.39
C ILE A 52 -14.74 3.18 -9.10
N TYR A 53 -14.97 1.87 -9.15
CA TYR A 53 -14.77 0.92 -8.06
C TYR A 53 -13.77 -0.14 -8.52
N TYR A 54 -12.72 -0.34 -7.72
CA TYR A 54 -11.69 -1.34 -7.97
C TYR A 54 -11.85 -2.48 -6.98
N GLN A 55 -11.86 -3.72 -7.48
CA GLN A 55 -11.64 -4.89 -6.62
C GLN A 55 -10.15 -5.13 -6.49
N THR A 56 -9.60 -4.90 -5.29
CA THR A 56 -8.18 -5.10 -5.01
C THR A 56 -7.89 -6.55 -4.54
N PRO A 57 -6.82 -7.19 -5.03
CA PRO A 57 -6.34 -8.45 -4.49
C PRO A 57 -5.60 -8.26 -3.17
N ASP A 58 -5.56 -9.31 -2.35
CA ASP A 58 -4.55 -9.40 -1.29
C ASP A 58 -3.15 -9.50 -1.91
N LEU A 59 -2.22 -8.74 -1.32
CA LEU A 59 -0.81 -8.70 -1.69
C LEU A 59 -0.06 -9.87 -1.03
N ASP A 60 0.15 -10.94 -1.78
CA ASP A 60 1.04 -12.00 -1.33
C ASP A 60 2.51 -11.65 -1.61
N PHE A 61 3.39 -12.53 -1.16
CA PHE A 61 4.82 -12.39 -1.36
C PHE A 61 5.21 -12.22 -2.84
N GLU A 62 4.58 -12.95 -3.77
CA GLU A 62 4.96 -12.86 -5.19
C GLU A 62 4.57 -11.51 -5.81
N LEU A 63 3.38 -10.98 -5.49
CA LEU A 63 3.00 -9.64 -5.93
C LEU A 63 3.90 -8.56 -5.32
N LEU A 64 4.16 -8.64 -4.01
CA LEU A 64 5.02 -7.66 -3.33
C LEU A 64 6.45 -7.72 -3.86
N LYS A 65 6.98 -8.90 -4.15
CA LYS A 65 8.29 -9.07 -4.77
C LYS A 65 8.37 -8.46 -6.16
N GLU A 66 7.33 -8.66 -6.97
CA GLU A 66 7.27 -8.06 -8.30
C GLU A 66 7.27 -6.54 -8.22
N TRP A 67 6.39 -5.97 -7.38
CA TRP A 67 6.33 -4.52 -7.12
C TRP A 67 7.67 -3.97 -6.61
N ALA A 68 8.29 -4.66 -5.65
CA ALA A 68 9.49 -4.17 -5.00
C ALA A 68 10.73 -4.12 -5.91
N THR A 69 10.69 -4.83 -7.04
CA THR A 69 11.80 -4.95 -8.00
C THR A 69 11.53 -4.25 -9.32
N ASN A 70 10.35 -3.66 -9.51
CA ASN A 70 9.95 -3.02 -10.75
C ASN A 70 9.58 -1.54 -10.51
N PRO A 71 10.31 -0.58 -11.12
CA PRO A 71 10.06 0.84 -10.90
C PRO A 71 8.74 1.34 -11.51
N GLU A 72 8.16 0.59 -12.46
CA GLU A 72 6.93 0.98 -13.16
C GLU A 72 5.66 0.51 -12.44
N LEU A 73 5.79 -0.27 -11.36
CA LEU A 73 4.65 -0.80 -10.63
C LEU A 73 4.38 0.02 -9.36
N TYR A 74 3.11 0.33 -9.16
CA TYR A 74 2.61 1.09 -8.02
C TYR A 74 1.44 0.32 -7.39
N LEU A 75 1.24 0.48 -6.09
CA LEU A 75 0.21 -0.22 -5.30
C LEU A 75 -0.83 0.79 -4.83
N MET A 76 -1.93 0.94 -5.58
CA MET A 76 -2.85 2.06 -5.44
C MET A 76 -2.09 3.38 -5.58
N GLY A 77 -2.27 4.10 -6.70
CA GLY A 77 -1.42 5.27 -7.02
C GLY A 77 -1.41 6.42 -5.99
N GLN A 78 -2.17 6.32 -4.90
CA GLN A 78 -2.15 7.20 -3.73
C GLN A 78 -2.06 6.35 -2.45
N ASP A 79 -1.22 6.78 -1.52
CA ASP A 79 -1.08 6.24 -0.16
C ASP A 79 -0.64 4.76 -0.08
N GLU A 80 0.37 4.36 -0.87
CA GLU A 80 0.88 2.97 -0.88
C GLU A 80 1.31 2.51 0.52
N GLU A 81 1.94 3.39 1.28
CA GLU A 81 2.40 3.17 2.65
C GLU A 81 1.23 2.84 3.59
N LEU A 82 0.06 3.47 3.40
CA LEU A 82 -1.13 3.19 4.22
C LEU A 82 -1.72 1.82 3.88
N LEU A 83 -1.73 1.44 2.60
CA LEU A 83 -2.14 0.08 2.19
C LEU A 83 -1.19 -0.98 2.79
N LEU A 84 0.11 -0.71 2.76
CA LEU A 84 1.14 -1.62 3.27
C LEU A 84 1.16 -1.67 4.81
N ALA A 85 0.69 -0.64 5.51
CA ALA A 85 0.62 -0.57 6.97
C ALA A 85 -0.47 -1.45 7.61
N ASP A 86 -1.12 -2.35 6.87
CA ASP A 86 -2.01 -3.36 7.43
C ASP A 86 -1.19 -4.54 8.01
N GLU A 87 -1.52 -4.97 9.24
CA GLU A 87 -0.88 -6.10 9.93
C GLU A 87 -0.79 -7.35 9.05
N LYS A 88 -1.82 -7.61 8.22
CA LYS A 88 -1.86 -8.82 7.38
C LYS A 88 -0.70 -8.90 6.38
N TYR A 89 -0.04 -7.78 6.08
CA TYR A 89 1.10 -7.72 5.17
C TYR A 89 2.45 -7.73 5.88
N LEU A 90 2.48 -7.61 7.21
CA LEU A 90 3.73 -7.47 7.98
C LEU A 90 4.74 -8.58 7.67
N ASP A 91 4.32 -9.85 7.68
CA ASP A 91 5.23 -10.98 7.41
C ASP A 91 5.83 -10.93 6.00
N ASN A 92 5.03 -10.55 5.01
CA ASN A 92 5.53 -10.41 3.65
C ASN A 92 6.48 -9.22 3.54
N ILE A 93 6.17 -8.08 4.16
CA ILE A 93 7.03 -6.88 4.19
C ILE A 93 8.41 -7.22 4.77
N LEU A 94 8.43 -7.89 5.93
CA LEU A 94 9.69 -8.29 6.58
C LEU A 94 10.48 -9.27 5.71
N ASN A 95 9.80 -10.24 5.09
CA ASN A 95 10.44 -11.19 4.19
C ASN A 95 11.05 -10.50 2.95
N ILE A 96 10.34 -9.52 2.38
CA ILE A 96 10.81 -8.72 1.25
C ILE A 96 12.04 -7.88 1.64
N LEU A 97 12.01 -7.21 2.80
CA LEU A 97 13.13 -6.42 3.32
C LEU A 97 14.41 -7.24 3.54
N ASP A 98 14.26 -8.52 3.92
CA ASP A 98 15.39 -9.38 4.25
C ASP A 98 15.93 -10.16 3.05
N ASN A 99 15.06 -10.54 2.11
CA ASN A 99 15.39 -11.55 1.10
C ASN A 99 15.30 -11.06 -0.35
N VAL A 100 14.90 -9.81 -0.61
CA VAL A 100 14.78 -9.26 -1.96
C VAL A 100 15.72 -8.08 -2.16
N ALA A 101 16.34 -7.99 -3.34
CA ALA A 101 17.12 -6.84 -3.75
C ALA A 101 16.17 -5.71 -4.18
N LEU A 102 15.90 -4.78 -3.26
CA LEU A 102 14.90 -3.73 -3.41
C LEU A 102 15.41 -2.51 -4.19
N LEU A 103 14.49 -1.84 -4.87
CA LEU A 103 14.69 -0.45 -5.28
C LEU A 103 14.65 0.46 -4.05
N ASP A 104 15.47 1.52 -4.03
CA ASP A 104 15.59 2.40 -2.86
C ASP A 104 14.26 3.00 -2.41
N HIS A 105 13.45 3.52 -3.36
CA HIS A 105 12.14 4.09 -3.04
C HIS A 105 11.16 3.04 -2.51
N LYS A 106 11.24 1.78 -2.97
CA LYS A 106 10.39 0.68 -2.47
C LYS A 106 10.78 0.27 -1.06
N ARG A 107 12.08 0.21 -0.76
CA ARG A 107 12.56 0.04 0.63
C ARG A 107 12.02 1.16 1.52
N ASN A 108 12.10 2.41 1.06
CA ASN A 108 11.68 3.55 1.85
C ASN A 108 10.18 3.50 2.17
N LEU A 109 9.33 3.16 1.19
CA LEU A 109 7.89 2.93 1.41
C LEU A 109 7.61 1.81 2.43
N LEU A 110 8.35 0.69 2.35
CA LEU A 110 8.20 -0.40 3.32
C LEU A 110 8.62 0.04 4.73
N MET A 111 9.68 0.83 4.87
CA MET A 111 10.11 1.36 6.17
C MET A 111 9.09 2.35 6.73
N ASP A 112 8.53 3.21 5.89
CA ASP A 112 7.48 4.15 6.27
C ASP A 112 6.21 3.42 6.73
N ALA A 113 5.76 2.40 5.98
CA ALA A 113 4.63 1.55 6.38
C ALA A 113 4.83 0.91 7.76
N LEU A 114 6.04 0.43 8.09
CA LEU A 114 6.34 -0.08 9.43
C LEU A 114 6.27 1.02 10.50
N CYS A 115 6.71 2.24 10.18
CA CYS A 115 6.57 3.39 11.08
C CYS A 115 5.11 3.80 11.27
N VAL A 116 4.28 3.77 10.22
CA VAL A 116 2.83 4.01 10.31
C VAL A 116 2.17 2.99 11.25
N ILE A 117 2.51 1.70 11.16
CA ILE A 117 1.99 0.69 12.10
C ILE A 117 2.32 1.06 13.54
N VAL A 118 3.55 1.48 13.84
CA VAL A 118 3.90 1.90 15.21
C VAL A 118 3.12 3.14 15.62
N TYR A 119 3.06 4.14 14.75
CA TYR A 119 2.35 5.40 14.99
C TYR A 119 0.88 5.18 15.34
N ASP A 120 0.15 4.45 14.49
CA ASP A 120 -1.28 4.16 14.66
C ASP A 120 -1.54 3.41 15.96
N ASN A 121 -0.60 2.57 16.39
CA ASN A 121 -0.69 1.83 17.65
C ASN A 121 -0.13 2.60 18.86
N THR A 122 0.32 3.85 18.68
CA THR A 122 0.77 4.74 19.75
C THR A 122 -0.24 5.87 20.03
N ILE A 123 -0.82 6.50 19.01
CA ILE A 123 -1.64 7.72 19.17
C ILE A 123 -3.00 7.48 19.85
N ASP A 124 -3.39 8.30 20.82
CA ASP A 124 -4.61 8.12 21.63
C ASP A 124 -5.93 8.13 20.85
N ASP A 125 -5.95 8.73 19.67
CA ASP A 125 -7.13 8.78 18.83
C ASP A 125 -7.50 7.42 18.23
N ASN A 126 -6.54 6.50 18.13
CA ASN A 126 -6.83 5.13 17.71
C ASN A 126 -7.36 4.32 18.90
N LYS A 127 -8.61 3.87 18.80
CA LYS A 127 -9.26 3.02 19.83
C LYS A 127 -8.97 1.53 19.67
N GLN A 128 -8.33 1.14 18.56
CA GLN A 128 -8.03 -0.25 18.21
C GLN A 128 -6.52 -0.54 18.29
N LYS A 129 -5.80 0.13 19.19
CA LYS A 129 -4.37 -0.12 19.39
C LYS A 129 -4.12 -1.59 19.73
N ASP A 130 -3.13 -2.17 19.07
CA ASP A 130 -2.55 -3.45 19.40
C ASP A 130 -1.10 -3.25 19.88
N GLU A 131 -0.93 -3.34 21.20
CA GLU A 131 0.37 -3.20 21.85
C GLU A 131 1.35 -4.33 21.47
N ASN A 132 0.85 -5.55 21.22
CA ASN A 132 1.72 -6.67 20.82
C ASN A 132 2.25 -6.46 19.40
N LEU A 133 1.39 -5.99 18.49
CA LEU A 133 1.78 -5.62 17.13
C LEU A 133 2.82 -4.51 17.17
N LYS A 134 2.58 -3.44 17.94
CA LYS A 134 3.52 -2.33 18.10
C LYS A 134 4.89 -2.81 18.60
N GLU A 135 4.93 -3.57 19.69
CA GLU A 135 6.19 -4.09 20.25
C GLU A 135 6.93 -4.98 19.25
N ARG A 136 6.19 -5.78 18.48
CA ARG A 136 6.74 -6.63 17.42
C ARG A 136 7.39 -5.77 16.34
N VAL A 137 6.69 -4.77 15.82
CA VAL A 137 7.21 -3.91 14.76
C VAL A 137 8.40 -3.07 15.25
N ILE A 138 8.38 -2.56 16.48
CA ILE A 138 9.54 -1.88 17.08
C ILE A 138 10.78 -2.79 17.08
N LYS A 139 10.64 -4.06 17.48
CA LYS A 139 11.76 -5.03 17.44
C LYS A 139 12.30 -5.22 16.03
N GLU A 140 11.43 -5.28 15.03
CA GLU A 140 11.82 -5.44 13.62
C GLU A 140 12.46 -4.17 13.03
N LEU A 141 11.98 -2.99 13.40
CA LEU A 141 12.59 -1.70 13.05
C LEU A 141 14.00 -1.57 13.65
N ASN A 142 14.18 -1.96 14.92
CA ASN A 142 15.49 -1.92 15.59
C ASN A 142 16.51 -2.84 14.92
N LYS A 143 16.10 -4.01 14.42
CA LYS A 143 16.99 -4.88 13.62
C LYS A 143 17.44 -4.24 12.31
N ARG A 144 16.64 -3.30 11.77
CA ARG A 144 16.81 -2.67 10.46
C ARG A 144 17.09 -1.16 10.57
N ILE A 145 17.67 -0.72 11.70
CA ILE A 145 17.92 0.69 11.99
C ILE A 145 18.67 1.44 10.87
N TYR A 146 19.55 0.74 10.15
CA TYR A 146 20.29 1.33 9.03
C TYR A 146 19.40 1.59 7.82
N GLN A 147 18.51 0.66 7.48
CA GLN A 147 17.53 0.84 6.41
C GLN A 147 16.54 1.96 6.78
N LEU A 148 16.12 2.04 8.06
CA LEU A 148 15.30 3.13 8.56
C LEU A 148 15.95 4.49 8.35
N LYS A 149 17.25 4.63 8.67
CA LYS A 149 18.01 5.86 8.44
C LYS A 149 18.12 6.25 6.96
N GLN A 150 18.11 5.28 6.05
CA GLN A 150 18.08 5.55 4.61
C GLN A 150 16.71 6.03 4.11
N ALA A 151 15.65 5.67 4.84
CA ALA A 151 14.27 6.05 4.55
C ALA A 151 13.85 7.34 5.26
N ASP A 152 14.73 7.98 6.04
CA ASP A 152 14.36 9.07 6.94
C ASP A 152 13.59 10.19 6.23
N ASP A 153 14.08 10.68 5.09
CA ASP A 153 13.46 11.77 4.34
C ASP A 153 12.06 11.45 3.79
N TRP A 154 11.66 10.17 3.79
CA TRP A 154 10.34 9.72 3.33
C TRP A 154 9.33 9.65 4.47
N ILE A 155 9.79 9.50 5.70
CA ILE A 155 8.92 9.37 6.85
C ILE A 155 8.48 10.76 7.28
N MET A 156 7.18 10.95 7.43
CA MET A 156 6.63 12.24 7.84
C MET A 156 7.11 12.65 9.25
N ASP A 157 7.45 13.93 9.44
CA ASP A 157 8.03 14.41 10.71
C ASP A 157 7.16 14.09 11.93
N TYR A 158 5.83 14.21 11.81
CA TYR A 158 4.91 13.88 12.91
C TYR A 158 4.91 12.38 13.25
N ILE A 159 5.24 11.50 12.30
CA ILE A 159 5.42 10.07 12.55
C ILE A 159 6.75 9.88 13.29
N LYS A 160 7.83 10.52 12.85
CA LYS A 160 9.14 10.44 13.50
C LYS A 160 9.08 10.89 14.96
N GLU A 161 8.41 12.01 15.25
CA GLU A 161 8.25 12.55 16.61
C GLU A 161 7.65 11.54 17.59
N VAL A 162 6.78 10.65 17.10
CA VAL A 162 6.14 9.60 17.91
C VAL A 162 6.94 8.31 17.91
N VAL A 163 7.41 7.87 16.74
CA VAL A 163 7.99 6.54 16.54
C VAL A 163 9.45 6.50 16.99
N TYR A 164 10.27 7.47 16.62
CA TYR A 164 11.72 7.42 16.82
C TYR A 164 12.13 7.39 18.30
N PRO A 165 11.47 8.10 19.23
CA PRO A 165 11.76 7.99 20.66
C PRO A 165 11.55 6.58 21.23
N GLN A 166 10.80 5.71 20.54
CA GLN A 166 10.55 4.33 20.95
C GLN A 166 11.61 3.34 20.41
N LEU A 167 12.53 3.81 19.58
CA LEU A 167 13.56 2.99 18.93
C LEU A 167 14.93 3.14 19.61
N GLU A 168 15.81 2.16 19.39
CA GLU A 168 17.20 2.18 19.86
C GLU A 168 18.11 3.02 18.94
N LEU A 169 17.62 4.20 18.54
CA LEU A 169 18.37 5.15 17.74
C LEU A 169 19.46 5.78 18.61
N LYS A 170 20.66 5.21 18.58
CA LYS A 170 21.83 5.88 19.17
C LYS A 170 22.09 7.18 18.40
N GLU A 171 22.01 8.31 19.10
CA GLU A 171 22.55 9.59 18.63
C GLU A 171 24.01 9.38 18.25
N LYS A 172 24.37 9.75 17.02
CA LYS A 172 25.75 9.79 16.56
C LYS A 172 26.25 11.22 16.64
#